data_AF-A0A940QRY7-F1
#
_entry.id   AF-A0A940QRY7-F1
#
_cell.length_a   1.000
_cell.length_b   1.000
_cell.length_c   1.000
_cell.angle_alpha   90.00
_cell.angle_beta   90.00
_cell.angle_gamma   90.00
#
_symmetry.space_group_name_H-M   'P 1'
#
loop_
_entity.id
_entity.type
_entity.pdbx_description
1 polymer ?
#
loop_
_entity_poly.entity_id
_entity_poly.type
_entity_poly.pdbx_seq_one_letter_code
_entity_poly.pdbx_strand_id
1 'polypeptide(L)' 'MRTAGLDSQRLIPKLRKGRILKPAQFGCLEGIPTLNITNGCVFVCTYCYARGYSQAPQKGEVDLYVNLPDLLKEELL' A
#
# COMPACT_ATOMS: atom_id res chain seq x y z
N MET A 1 1.39 9.07 26.99
CA MET A 1 1.45 8.40 25.67
C MET A 1 2.60 9.02 24.89
N ARG A 2 3.68 8.28 24.63
CA ARG A 2 4.84 8.77 23.89
C ARG A 2 4.52 8.79 22.39
N THR A 3 4.39 9.96 21.79
CA THR A 3 4.45 10.20 20.33
C THR A 3 5.90 10.13 19.83
N ALA A 4 6.66 9.15 20.28
CA ALA A 4 8.04 8.97 19.85
C ALA A 4 8.04 8.13 18.57
N GLY A 5 7.79 8.77 17.43
CA GLY A 5 7.99 8.11 16.13
C GLY A 5 6.93 8.37 15.07
N LEU A 6 6.24 9.52 15.05
CA LEU A 6 5.51 10.00 13.86
C LEU A 6 6.29 11.08 13.08
N ASP A 7 7.31 11.70 13.70
CA ASP A 7 8.02 12.85 13.12
C ASP A 7 9.02 12.48 12.00
N SER A 8 9.21 11.19 11.71
CA SER A 8 10.16 10.72 10.67
C SER A 8 9.48 9.98 9.52
N GLN A 9 8.15 9.90 9.50
CA GLN A 9 7.41 9.22 8.44
C GLN A 9 6.91 10.22 7.42
N ARG A 10 7.14 9.91 6.13
CA ARG A 10 6.72 10.74 5.01
C ARG A 10 5.64 10.04 4.21
N LEU A 11 4.48 10.69 4.08
CA LEU A 11 3.45 10.29 3.13
C LEU A 11 3.78 10.90 1.77
N ILE A 12 3.94 10.05 0.76
CA ILE A 12 4.28 10.45 -0.61
C ILE A 12 3.05 10.22 -1.48
N PRO A 13 2.37 11.28 -1.96
CA PRO A 13 1.28 11.13 -2.92
C PRO A 13 1.81 10.49 -4.22
N LYS A 14 1.14 9.46 -4.71
CA LYS A 14 1.47 8.82 -5.99
C LYS A 14 0.22 8.52 -6.80
N LEU A 15 0.39 8.54 -8.12
CA LEU A 15 -0.60 7.99 -9.04
C LEU A 15 -0.36 6.49 -9.19
N ARG A 16 -1.39 5.70 -8.91
CA ARG A 16 -1.41 4.27 -9.16
C ARG A 16 -1.49 4.03 -10.68
N LYS A 17 -0.74 3.03 -11.14
CA LYS A 17 -0.72 2.58 -12.54
C LYS A 17 -1.23 1.15 -12.63
N GLY A 18 -1.96 0.86 -13.71
CA GLY A 18 -2.53 -0.47 -14.00
C GLY A 18 -3.63 -0.86 -13.02
N ARG A 19 -4.01 -2.15 -13.06
CA ARG A 19 -5.14 -2.67 -12.28
C ARG A 19 -4.96 -2.49 -10.77
N ILE A 20 -6.01 -1.99 -10.11
CA ILE A 20 -6.07 -1.74 -8.67
C ILE A 20 -6.72 -2.90 -7.93
N LEU A 21 -7.70 -3.60 -8.53
CA LEU A 21 -8.30 -4.80 -7.97
C LEU A 21 -7.48 -6.02 -8.39
N LYS A 22 -6.53 -6.42 -7.54
CA LYS A 22 -5.69 -7.60 -7.78
C LYS A 22 -6.25 -8.81 -7.03
N PRO A 23 -6.42 -9.98 -7.66
CA PRO A 23 -6.85 -11.16 -6.93
C PRO A 23 -5.80 -11.53 -5.89
N ALA A 24 -6.20 -11.77 -4.65
CA ALA A 24 -5.29 -12.29 -3.65
C ALA A 24 -4.84 -13.70 -4.04
N GLN A 25 -3.61 -14.04 -3.68
CA GLN A 25 -3.03 -15.38 -3.85
C GLN A 25 -2.85 -16.08 -2.50
N PHE A 26 -3.58 -15.65 -1.48
CA PHE A 26 -3.35 -16.04 -0.10
C PHE A 26 -4.48 -16.94 0.42
N GLY A 27 -4.30 -18.26 0.32
CA GLY A 27 -5.15 -19.27 0.96
C GLY A 27 -6.65 -18.98 0.81
N CYS A 28 -7.35 -18.82 1.94
CA CYS A 28 -8.79 -18.58 1.97
C CYS A 28 -9.26 -17.27 1.31
N LEU A 29 -8.35 -16.35 0.97
CA LEU A 29 -8.66 -15.13 0.25
C LEU A 29 -8.43 -15.26 -1.26
N GLU A 30 -8.02 -16.43 -1.75
CA GLU A 30 -7.73 -16.65 -3.16
C GLU A 30 -8.90 -16.20 -4.05
N GLY A 31 -8.59 -15.40 -5.07
CA GLY A 31 -9.58 -14.85 -5.99
C GLY A 31 -10.38 -13.65 -5.46
N ILE A 32 -10.33 -13.35 -4.16
CA ILE A 32 -10.95 -12.14 -3.61
C ILE A 32 -10.10 -10.92 -4.03
N PRO A 33 -10.70 -9.88 -4.63
CA PRO A 33 -9.97 -8.71 -5.06
C PRO A 33 -9.43 -7.94 -3.86
N THR A 34 -8.17 -7.54 -3.95
CA THR A 34 -7.48 -6.71 -2.97
C THR A 34 -7.24 -5.32 -3.54
N LEU A 35 -7.44 -4.30 -2.70
CA LEU A 35 -7.18 -2.91 -3.02
C LEU A 35 -6.14 -2.36 -2.04
N ASN A 36 -4.95 -2.07 -2.54
CA ASN A 36 -3.90 -1.46 -1.74
C ASN A 36 -4.04 0.06 -1.78
N ILE A 37 -4.50 0.66 -0.69
CA ILE A 37 -4.62 2.12 -0.55
C ILE A 37 -3.24 2.79 -0.45
N THR A 38 -2.32 2.12 0.24
CA THR A 38 -0.93 2.55 0.39
C THR A 38 0.04 1.48 -0.09
N ASN A 39 1.27 1.90 -0.32
CA ASN A 39 2.43 1.00 -0.42
C ASN A 39 3.42 1.41 0.66
N GLY A 40 3.89 0.45 1.46
CA GLY A 40 4.62 0.72 2.70
C GLY A 40 3.72 0.92 3.93
N CYS A 41 4.35 1.09 5.09
CA CYS A 41 3.69 1.20 6.37
C CYS A 41 4.53 2.04 7.36
N VAL A 42 3.85 2.83 8.21
CA VAL A 42 4.48 3.74 9.19
C VAL A 42 5.23 3.02 10.32
N PHE A 43 4.95 1.73 10.54
CA PHE A 43 5.46 0.97 11.70
C PHE A 43 6.85 0.35 11.49
N VAL A 44 7.34 0.23 10.23
CA VAL A 44 8.73 -0.17 9.89
C VAL A 44 9.23 -1.45 10.62
N CYS A 45 8.36 -2.44 10.82
CA CYS A 45 8.70 -3.64 11.59
C CYS A 45 9.88 -4.42 11.00
N THR A 46 10.74 -4.97 11.86
CA THR A 46 11.94 -5.74 11.47
C THR A 46 11.59 -6.96 10.60
N TYR A 47 10.48 -7.63 10.89
CA TYR A 47 10.05 -8.87 10.22
C TYR A 47 9.01 -8.64 9.10
N CYS A 48 8.81 -7.40 8.65
CA CYS A 48 7.79 -7.10 7.65
C CYS A 48 8.20 -7.65 6.27
N TYR A 49 7.57 -8.75 5.85
CA TYR A 49 7.83 -9.38 4.55
C TYR A 49 7.60 -8.40 3.38
N ALA A 50 6.64 -7.47 3.51
CA ALA A 50 6.30 -6.52 2.45
C ALA A 50 7.46 -5.58 2.09
N ARG A 51 8.44 -5.40 3.00
CA ARG A 51 9.66 -4.61 2.73
C ARG A 51 10.65 -5.33 1.81
N GLY A 52 10.51 -6.65 1.63
CA GLY A 52 11.35 -7.43 0.72
C GLY A 52 10.93 -7.31 -0.75
N TYR A 53 9.75 -6.74 -1.03
CA TYR A 53 9.32 -6.51 -2.39
C TYR A 53 10.13 -5.39 -3.07
N SER A 54 10.44 -5.56 -4.35
CA SER A 54 11.23 -4.59 -5.12
C SER A 54 10.58 -3.21 -5.22
N GLN A 55 9.25 -3.16 -5.18
CA GLN A 55 8.46 -1.92 -5.17
C GLN A 55 8.25 -1.31 -3.78
N ALA A 56 8.79 -1.90 -2.71
CA ALA A 56 8.63 -1.35 -1.37
C ALA A 56 9.26 0.06 -1.30
N PRO A 57 8.58 1.05 -0.69
CA PRO A 57 9.13 2.39 -0.56
C PRO A 57 10.31 2.39 0.43
N GLN A 58 11.05 3.51 0.46
CA GLN A 58 12.19 3.64 1.36
C GLN A 58 11.75 3.55 2.83
N LYS A 59 12.71 3.25 3.71
CA LYS A 59 12.45 3.19 5.15
C LYS A 59 11.91 4.54 5.63
N GLY A 60 10.71 4.53 6.23
CA GLY A 60 10.04 5.76 6.71
C GLY A 60 9.15 6.43 5.66
N GLU A 61 9.10 5.93 4.43
CA GLU A 61 8.16 6.41 3.41
C GLU A 61 6.94 5.50 3.30
N VAL A 62 5.79 6.12 3.03
CA VAL A 62 4.55 5.44 2.68
C VAL A 62 3.98 6.14 1.46
N ASP A 63 3.82 5.40 0.37
CA ASP A 63 3.13 5.92 -0.81
C ASP A 63 1.62 5.89 -0.55
N LEU A 64 0.93 7.01 -0.79
CA LEU A 64 -0.53 7.11 -0.77
C LEU A 64 -1.05 7.26 -2.20
N TYR A 65 -1.88 6.32 -2.66
CA TYR A 65 -2.41 6.38 -4.01
C TYR A 65 -3.64 7.29 -4.10
N VAL A 66 -3.52 8.42 -4.80
CA VAL A 66 -4.53 9.48 -4.77
C VAL A 66 -5.62 9.34 -5.84
N ASN A 67 -5.38 8.56 -6.90
CA ASN A 67 -6.30 8.36 -8.02
C ASN A 67 -7.10 7.05 -7.93
N LEU A 68 -7.14 6.39 -6.77
CA LEU A 68 -7.86 5.12 -6.62
C LEU A 68 -9.36 5.22 -6.86
N PRO A 69 -10.09 6.27 -6.44
CA PRO A 69 -11.53 6.34 -6.68
C PRO A 69 -11.91 6.35 -8.17
N ASP A 70 -11.13 7.03 -9.01
CA ASP A 70 -11.40 7.09 -10.45
C ASP A 70 -11.07 5.76 -11.12
N LEU A 71 -9.91 5.18 -10.80
CA LEU A 71 -9.54 3.83 -11.26
C LEU A 71 -10.54 2.76 -10.81
N LEU A 72 -11.12 2.90 -9.61
CA LEU A 72 -12.11 1.95 -9.11
C LEU A 72 -13.41 2.01 -9.89
N LYS A 73 -13.85 3.21 -10.30
CA LYS A 73 -15.01 3.35 -11.17
C LYS A 73 -14.76 2.71 -12.54
N GLU A 74 -13.57 2.91 -13.10
CA GLU A 74 -13.17 2.31 -14.39
C GLU A 74 -13.11 0.78 -14.34
N GLU A 75 -12.75 0.17 -13.19
CA GLU A 75 -12.65 -1.29 -13.07
C GLU A 75 -13.96 -1.99 -12.67
N LEU A 76 -14.95 -1.26 -12.14
CA LEU A 76 -16.24 -1.82 -11.71
C LEU A 76 -17.38 -1.60 -12.73
N LEU A 77 -17.21 -0.70 -13.69
CA LEU A 77 -18.17 -0.38 -14.75
C LEU A 77 -17.76 -1.04 -16.07
#